data_AF-A0A0D0BHD2-F1
#
_entry.id   AF-A0A0D0BHD2-F1
#
_cell.length_a   1.000
_cell.length_b   1.000
_cell.length_c   1.000
_cell.angle_alpha   90.00
_cell.angle_beta   90.00
_cell.angle_gamma   90.00
#
_symmetry.space_group_name_H-M   'P 1'
#
loop_
_entity.id
_entity.type
_entity.pdbx_description
1 polymer ?
#
loop_
_entity_poly.entity_id
_entity_poly.type
_entity_poly.pdbx_seq_one_letter_code
_entity_poly.pdbx_strand_id
1 'polypeptide(L)'
;MTLQAGLVLTTSAVFVSTQPPLTSFLPYTIRTCYILALGSFSHALGGLLSGLAVLNIYESCDRIWAKNVMTATRFRLCCTLLFISWPTISLTLSILYLSLSLMIACYASGVLWLQIFVTIEILSWAWIPPLFVWCALERTLPERLRISRQQAGTRRPF
;
A
#
# COMPACT_ATOMS: atom_id res chain seq x y z
N MET A 1 6.10 10.78 0.38
CA MET A 1 6.43 9.58 -0.43
C MET A 1 7.94 9.33 -0.50
N THR A 2 8.76 10.32 -0.84
CA THR A 2 10.23 10.16 -0.98
C THR A 2 10.93 9.67 0.29
N LEU A 3 10.58 10.19 1.46
CA LEU A 3 11.16 9.75 2.74
C LEU A 3 10.84 8.28 3.04
N GLN A 4 9.58 7.87 2.89
CA GLN A 4 9.16 6.48 3.12
C GLN A 4 9.81 5.53 2.10
N ALA A 5 9.88 5.93 0.83
CA ALA A 5 10.54 5.16 -0.22
C ALA A 5 12.03 4.97 0.06
N GLY A 6 12.73 6.05 0.45
CA GLY A 6 14.15 6.01 0.80
C GLY A 6 14.41 5.13 2.02
N LEU A 7 13.50 5.14 3.00
CA LEU A 7 13.61 4.30 4.19
C LEU A 7 13.46 2.80 3.84
N VAL A 8 12.44 2.45 3.03
CA VAL A 8 12.25 1.08 2.52
C VAL A 8 13.40 0.63 1.61
N LEU A 9 13.93 1.54 0.79
CA LEU A 9 15.10 1.27 -0.05
C LEU A 9 16.33 0.98 0.80
N THR A 10 16.58 1.78 1.83
CA THR A 10 17.74 1.62 2.72
C THR A 10 17.64 0.31 3.51
N THR A 11 16.47 -0.01 4.06
CA THR A 11 16.29 -1.28 4.80
C THR A 11 16.43 -2.50 3.90
N SER A 12 15.83 -2.50 2.71
CA SER A 12 16.00 -3.59 1.73
C SER A 12 17.45 -3.71 1.25
N ALA A 13 18.13 -2.60 0.98
CA ALA A 13 19.54 -2.60 0.60
C ALA A 13 20.43 -3.22 1.70
N VAL A 14 20.18 -2.86 2.96
CA VAL A 14 20.90 -3.46 4.11
C VAL A 14 20.65 -4.97 4.18
N PHE A 15 19.41 -5.43 4.01
CA PHE A 15 19.11 -6.87 4.02
C PHE A 15 19.74 -7.64 2.85
N VAL A 16 19.92 -6.98 1.70
CA VAL A 16 20.57 -7.59 0.52
C VAL A 16 22.10 -7.60 0.66
N SER A 17 22.68 -6.55 1.26
CA SER A 17 24.13 -6.36 1.31
C SER A 17 24.81 -6.99 2.53
N THR A 18 24.08 -7.25 3.60
CA THR A 18 24.65 -7.77 4.86
C THR A 18 24.45 -9.27 5.01
N GLN A 19 25.51 -9.97 5.42
CA GLN A 19 25.39 -11.37 5.85
C GLN A 19 24.81 -11.43 7.27
N PRO A 20 23.89 -12.37 7.58
CA PRO A 20 23.36 -12.53 8.93
C PRO A 20 24.50 -12.74 9.92
N PRO A 21 24.64 -11.89 10.96
CA PRO A 21 25.62 -12.14 12.02
C PRO A 21 25.27 -13.41 12.82
N LEU A 22 23.99 -13.83 12.83
CA LEU A 22 23.47 -14.98 13.56
C LEU A 22 22.42 -15.72 12.73
N THR A 23 22.84 -16.72 11.96
CA THR A 23 21.95 -17.59 11.15
C THR A 23 20.92 -18.37 11.97
N SER A 24 21.12 -18.53 13.28
CA SER A 24 20.21 -19.25 14.17
C SER A 24 18.95 -18.47 14.57
N PHE A 25 18.98 -17.13 14.52
CA PHE A 25 17.87 -16.29 15.01
C PHE A 25 16.94 -15.80 13.90
N LEU A 26 17.47 -15.56 12.71
CA LEU A 26 16.68 -15.15 11.55
C LEU A 26 17.41 -15.56 10.26
N PRO A 27 17.06 -16.72 9.67
CA PRO A 27 17.66 -17.18 8.42
C PRO A 27 17.06 -16.42 7.23
N TYR A 28 17.38 -15.13 7.08
CA TYR A 28 17.00 -14.33 5.90
C TYR A 28 17.82 -14.66 4.63
N THR A 29 18.77 -15.59 4.71
CA THR A 29 19.56 -16.11 3.57
C THR A 29 18.84 -17.21 2.76
N ILE A 30 17.61 -17.57 3.14
CA ILE A 30 16.78 -18.48 2.34
C ILE A 30 16.54 -17.83 0.98
N ARG A 31 16.74 -18.60 -0.11
CA ARG A 31 16.66 -18.13 -1.50
C ARG A 31 15.39 -17.33 -1.78
N THR A 32 14.26 -17.75 -1.20
CA THR A 32 12.97 -17.07 -1.29
C THR A 32 13.02 -15.64 -0.72
N CYS A 33 13.50 -15.46 0.51
CA CYS A 33 13.59 -14.15 1.15
C CYS A 33 14.50 -13.18 0.38
N TYR A 34 15.59 -13.69 -0.19
CA TYR A 34 16.51 -12.91 -1.01
C TYR A 34 15.86 -12.41 -2.31
N ILE A 35 15.12 -13.26 -3.02
CA ILE A 35 14.39 -12.87 -4.24
C ILE A 35 13.31 -11.83 -3.92
N LEU A 36 12.55 -12.01 -2.83
CA LEU A 36 11.55 -11.01 -2.42
C LEU A 36 12.19 -9.68 -1.99
N ALA A 37 13.35 -9.70 -1.34
CA ALA A 37 14.08 -8.49 -0.95
C ALA A 37 14.60 -7.72 -2.18
N LEU A 38 15.14 -8.42 -3.18
CA LEU A 38 15.52 -7.84 -4.47
C LEU A 38 14.31 -7.25 -5.21
N GLY A 39 13.18 -7.98 -5.22
CA GLY A 39 11.91 -7.49 -5.75
C GLY A 39 11.48 -6.18 -5.08
N SER A 40 11.50 -6.13 -3.75
CA SER A 40 11.22 -4.91 -2.98
C SER A 40 12.17 -3.77 -3.36
N PHE A 41 13.47 -4.03 -3.42
CA PHE A 41 14.47 -3.02 -3.78
C PHE A 41 14.21 -2.44 -5.18
N SER A 42 13.95 -3.30 -6.17
CA SER A 42 13.66 -2.87 -7.54
C SER A 42 12.38 -2.04 -7.63
N HIS A 43 11.32 -2.42 -6.90
CA HIS A 43 10.06 -1.67 -6.87
C HIS A 43 10.16 -0.34 -6.11
N ALA A 44 10.96 -0.27 -5.04
CA ALA A 44 11.24 0.97 -4.32
C ALA A 44 12.04 1.94 -5.20
N LEU A 45 13.08 1.45 -5.88
CA LEU A 45 13.91 2.24 -6.78
C LEU A 45 13.14 2.69 -8.02
N GLY A 46 12.34 1.81 -8.62
CA GLY A 46 11.44 2.14 -9.73
C GLY A 46 10.33 3.13 -9.34
N GLY A 47 9.77 3.00 -8.14
CA GLY A 47 8.80 3.97 -7.57
C GLY A 47 9.42 5.35 -7.35
N LEU A 48 10.65 5.41 -6.85
CA LEU A 48 11.40 6.67 -6.69
C LEU A 48 11.73 7.32 -8.03
N LEU A 49 12.31 6.57 -8.98
CA LEU A 49 12.67 7.10 -10.30
C LEU A 49 11.45 7.57 -11.08
N SER A 50 10.36 6.79 -11.08
CA SER A 50 9.11 7.18 -11.74
C SER A 50 8.47 8.41 -11.11
N GLY A 51 8.46 8.50 -9.78
CA GLY A 51 7.97 9.69 -9.07
C GLY A 51 8.78 10.94 -9.37
N LEU A 52 10.12 10.83 -9.41
CA LEU A 52 11.02 11.92 -9.78
C LEU A 52 10.84 12.34 -11.24
N ALA A 53 10.70 11.39 -12.16
CA ALA A 53 10.45 11.67 -13.56
C ALA A 53 9.14 12.44 -13.76
N VAL A 54 8.06 12.03 -13.08
CA VAL A 54 6.77 12.72 -13.13
C VAL A 54 6.89 14.15 -12.58
N LEU A 55 7.60 14.35 -11.47
CA LEU A 55 7.82 15.69 -10.91
C LEU A 55 8.61 16.58 -11.87
N ASN A 56 9.67 16.07 -12.48
CA ASN A 56 10.50 16.82 -13.42
C ASN A 56 9.72 17.22 -14.69
N ILE A 57 8.89 16.31 -15.22
CA ILE A 57 7.99 16.61 -16.34
C ILE A 57 6.99 17.69 -15.94
N TYR A 58 6.43 17.60 -14.73
CA TYR A 58 5.45 18.57 -14.25
C TYR A 58 6.06 19.95 -14.00
N GLU A 59 7.29 20.01 -13.51
CA GLU A 59 8.05 21.26 -13.32
C GLU A 59 8.39 21.92 -14.67
N SER A 60 8.69 21.11 -15.69
CA SER A 60 8.96 21.59 -17.05
C SER A 60 7.69 22.03 -17.80
N CYS A 61 6.49 21.65 -17.34
CA CYS A 61 5.22 22.00 -17.97
C CYS A 61 4.60 23.25 -17.34
N ASP A 62 4.18 24.20 -18.18
CA ASP A 62 3.48 25.39 -17.72
C ASP A 62 2.10 25.01 -17.13
N ARG A 63 1.72 25.59 -15.98
CA ARG A 63 0.48 25.25 -15.24
C ARG A 63 -0.77 25.39 -16.10
N ILE A 64 -0.76 26.36 -17.01
CA ILE A 64 -1.88 26.68 -17.90
C ILE A 64 -1.98 25.64 -19.01
N TRP A 65 -0.83 25.19 -19.54
CA TRP A 65 -0.77 24.15 -20.57
C TRP A 65 -1.16 22.78 -20.00
N ALA A 66 -0.65 22.42 -18.82
CA ALA A 66 -1.00 21.18 -18.14
C ALA A 66 -2.51 21.10 -17.85
N LYS A 67 -3.12 22.18 -17.36
CA LYS A 67 -4.57 22.26 -17.14
C LYS A 67 -5.34 22.06 -18.44
N ASN A 68 -4.99 22.78 -19.51
CA ASN A 68 -5.72 22.72 -20.78
C ASN A 68 -5.57 21.37 -21.51
N VAL A 69 -4.40 20.73 -21.41
CA VAL A 69 -4.15 19.41 -22.02
C VAL A 69 -4.76 18.27 -21.21
N MET A 70 -4.78 18.37 -19.88
CA MET A 70 -5.36 17.32 -19.02
C MET A 70 -6.89 17.38 -18.95
N THR A 71 -7.53 18.54 -19.14
CA THR A 71 -9.00 18.65 -19.15
C THR A 71 -9.63 18.43 -20.53
N ALA A 72 -8.83 18.27 -21.59
CA ALA A 72 -9.33 18.12 -22.96
C ALA A 72 -10.16 16.83 -23.17
N THR A 73 -9.87 15.72 -22.46
CA THR A 73 -10.65 14.48 -22.54
C THR A 73 -10.64 13.71 -21.21
N ARG A 74 -11.78 13.09 -20.85
CA ARG A 74 -11.89 12.30 -19.60
C ARG A 74 -10.96 11.08 -19.57
N PHE A 75 -10.64 10.52 -20.73
CA PHE A 75 -9.71 9.40 -20.85
C PHE A 75 -8.27 9.80 -20.51
N ARG A 76 -7.80 10.95 -21.02
CA ARG A 76 -6.46 11.47 -20.68
C ARG A 76 -6.35 11.76 -19.19
N LEU A 77 -7.37 12.40 -18.61
CA LEU A 77 -7.40 12.72 -17.17
C LEU A 77 -7.26 11.47 -16.30
N CYS A 78 -7.97 10.39 -16.63
CA CYS A 78 -7.83 9.11 -15.94
C CYS A 78 -6.42 8.52 -16.11
N CYS A 79 -5.86 8.60 -17.32
CA CYS A 79 -4.52 8.13 -17.61
C CYS A 79 -3.44 8.89 -16.83
N THR A 80 -3.56 10.21 -16.69
CA THR A 80 -2.62 11.01 -15.88
C THR A 80 -2.78 10.76 -14.39
N LEU A 81 -4.00 10.55 -13.90
CA LEU A 81 -4.24 10.14 -12.51
C LEU A 81 -3.68 8.73 -12.23
N LEU A 82 -3.77 7.81 -13.20
CA LEU A 82 -3.13 6.49 -13.09
C LEU A 82 -1.61 6.60 -13.09
N PHE A 83 -1.03 7.42 -13.96
CA PHE A 83 0.41 7.69 -13.97
C PHE A 83 0.90 8.34 -12.67
N ILE A 84 0.13 9.25 -12.08
CA ILE A 84 0.53 9.92 -10.84
C ILE A 84 0.35 9.04 -9.60
N SER A 85 -0.59 8.10 -9.64
CA SER A 85 -0.78 7.10 -8.58
C SER A 85 0.17 5.91 -8.69
N TRP A 86 0.73 5.64 -9.88
CA TRP A 86 1.72 4.59 -10.13
C TRP A 86 2.87 4.50 -9.12
N PRO A 87 3.59 5.59 -8.77
CA PRO A 87 4.66 5.52 -7.76
C PRO A 87 4.14 5.06 -6.39
N THR A 88 2.89 5.39 -6.06
CA THR A 88 2.23 4.93 -4.82
C THR A 88 2.01 3.44 -4.85
N ILE A 89 1.47 2.91 -5.97
CA ILE A 89 1.18 1.48 -6.14
C ILE A 89 2.48 0.67 -6.07
N SER A 90 3.54 1.14 -6.76
CA SER A 90 4.85 0.48 -6.72
C SER A 90 5.45 0.46 -5.31
N LEU A 91 5.29 1.55 -4.56
CA LEU A 91 5.77 1.65 -3.19
C LEU A 91 5.00 0.73 -2.23
N THR A 92 3.68 0.64 -2.39
CA THR A 92 2.86 -0.32 -1.62
C THR A 92 3.28 -1.75 -1.93
N LEU A 93 3.50 -2.10 -3.20
CA LEU A 93 3.98 -3.43 -3.58
C LEU A 93 5.35 -3.74 -2.97
N SER A 94 6.29 -2.79 -2.98
CA SER A 94 7.60 -2.96 -2.32
C SER A 94 7.46 -3.28 -0.84
N ILE A 95 6.61 -2.54 -0.11
CA ILE A 95 6.36 -2.79 1.32
C ILE A 95 5.77 -4.19 1.55
N LEU A 96 4.83 -4.63 0.71
CA LEU A 96 4.25 -5.97 0.79
C LEU A 96 5.28 -7.07 0.53
N TYR A 97 6.17 -6.89 -0.45
CA TYR A 97 7.24 -7.85 -0.71
C TYR A 97 8.23 -7.92 0.45
N LEU A 98 8.59 -6.77 1.03
CA LEU A 98 9.47 -6.72 2.20
C LEU A 98 8.82 -7.38 3.42
N SER A 99 7.55 -7.08 3.69
CA SER A 99 6.81 -7.64 4.82
C SER A 99 6.63 -9.16 4.68
N LEU A 100 6.32 -9.65 3.48
CA LEU A 100 6.25 -11.08 3.19
C LEU A 100 7.60 -11.78 3.37
N SER A 101 8.69 -11.16 2.90
CA SER A 101 10.05 -11.69 3.09
C SER A 101 10.40 -11.85 4.57
N LEU A 102 10.09 -10.82 5.37
CA LEU A 102 10.27 -10.84 6.83
C LEU A 102 9.38 -11.89 7.50
N MET A 103 8.10 -11.99 7.13
CA MET A 103 7.20 -13.03 7.67
C MET A 103 7.77 -14.44 7.43
N ILE A 104 8.19 -14.72 6.20
CA ILE A 104 8.76 -16.03 5.83
C ILE A 104 10.03 -16.32 6.63
N ALA A 105 10.91 -15.33 6.81
CA ALA A 105 12.13 -15.48 7.59
C ALA A 105 11.85 -15.71 9.09
N CYS A 106 10.83 -15.03 9.66
CA CYS A 106 10.40 -15.19 11.05
C CYS A 106 9.70 -16.53 11.30
N TYR A 107 8.99 -17.09 10.32
CA TYR A 107 8.42 -18.43 10.46
C TYR A 107 9.51 -19.51 10.41
N ALA A 108 10.54 -19.31 9.59
CA ALA A 108 11.64 -20.26 9.43
C ALA A 108 12.59 -20.32 10.64
N SER A 109 12.65 -19.30 11.49
CA SER A 109 13.56 -19.25 12.63
C SER A 109 13.18 -20.17 13.81
N GLY A 110 11.97 -20.75 13.81
CA GLY A 110 11.53 -21.73 14.81
C GLY A 110 11.38 -21.19 16.24
N VAL A 111 11.55 -19.88 16.45
CA VAL A 111 11.42 -19.20 17.75
C VAL A 111 9.98 -18.72 17.99
N LEU A 112 9.33 -19.27 19.01
CA LEU A 112 7.93 -19.00 19.35
C LEU A 112 7.60 -17.51 19.53
N TRP A 113 8.49 -16.73 20.14
CA TRP A 113 8.29 -15.30 20.38
C TRP A 113 8.12 -14.49 19.09
N LEU A 114 8.93 -14.80 18.07
CA LEU A 114 8.90 -14.13 16.77
C LEU A 114 7.67 -14.51 15.97
N GLN A 115 7.23 -15.77 16.09
CA GLN A 115 5.98 -16.24 15.49
C GLN A 115 4.76 -15.52 16.10
N ILE A 116 4.72 -15.30 17.42
CA ILE A 116 3.64 -14.56 18.09
C ILE A 116 3.53 -13.13 17.56
N PHE A 117 4.65 -12.41 17.44
CA PHE A 117 4.64 -11.06 16.87
C PHE A 117 4.12 -11.01 15.43
N VAL A 118 4.52 -11.96 14.59
CA VAL A 118 4.01 -12.06 13.21
C VAL A 118 2.51 -12.35 13.19
N THR A 119 2.01 -13.23 14.05
CA THR A 119 0.56 -13.53 14.10
C THR A 119 -0.28 -12.33 14.55
N ILE A 120 0.24 -11.51 15.47
CA ILE A 120 -0.41 -10.27 15.89
C ILE A 120 -0.48 -9.28 14.72
N GLU A 121 0.58 -9.22 13.91
CA GLU A 121 0.61 -8.37 12.73
C GLU A 121 -0.37 -8.85 11.65
N ILE A 122 -0.48 -10.16 11.37
CA ILE A 122 -1.51 -10.66 10.45
C ILE A 122 -2.92 -10.32 10.98
N LEU A 123 -3.13 -10.47 12.29
CA LEU A 123 -4.41 -10.18 12.92
C LEU A 123 -4.75 -8.68 12.84
N SER A 124 -3.77 -7.79 12.98
CA SER A 124 -3.97 -6.34 12.85
C SER A 124 -4.46 -5.96 11.46
N TRP A 125 -3.91 -6.57 10.40
CA TRP A 125 -4.37 -6.38 9.03
C TRP A 125 -5.74 -7.02 8.77
N ALA A 126 -6.01 -8.19 9.35
CA ALA A 126 -7.28 -8.89 9.20
C ALA A 126 -8.46 -8.14 9.84
N TRP A 127 -8.21 -7.25 10.81
CA TRP A 127 -9.21 -6.41 11.47
C TRP A 127 -9.56 -5.13 10.71
N ILE A 128 -8.74 -4.71 9.74
CA ILE A 128 -9.00 -3.51 8.92
C ILE A 128 -10.26 -3.66 8.04
N PRO A 129 -10.47 -4.76 7.30
CA PRO A 129 -11.68 -4.93 6.49
C PRO A 129 -12.98 -4.99 7.32
N PRO A 130 -13.06 -5.74 8.44
CA PRO A 130 -14.23 -5.73 9.33
C PRO A 130 -14.56 -4.33 9.87
N LEU A 131 -13.56 -3.57 10.34
CA LEU A 131 -13.78 -2.20 10.80
C LEU A 131 -14.25 -1.28 9.67
N PHE A 132 -13.70 -1.45 8.46
CA PHE A 132 -14.14 -0.69 7.30
C PHE A 132 -15.58 -1.01 6.90
N VAL A 133 -15.95 -2.30 6.89
CA VAL A 133 -17.32 -2.76 6.63
C VAL A 133 -18.26 -2.25 7.72
N TRP A 134 -17.84 -2.27 8.99
CA TRP A 134 -18.62 -1.74 10.10
C TRP A 134 -18.89 -0.24 9.95
N CYS A 135 -17.85 0.56 9.67
CA CYS A 135 -18.00 2.00 9.44
C CYS A 135 -18.81 2.32 8.17
N ALA A 136 -18.70 1.51 7.12
CA ALA A 136 -19.52 1.65 5.91
C ALA A 136 -20.98 1.30 6.20
N LEU A 137 -21.24 0.27 7.01
CA LEU A 137 -22.57 -0.16 7.40
C LEU A 137 -23.28 0.89 8.28
N GLU A 138 -22.58 1.46 9.25
CA GLU A 138 -23.09 2.55 10.10
C GLU A 138 -23.46 3.80 9.30
N ARG A 139 -22.81 4.08 8.16
CA ARG A 139 -23.22 5.18 7.28
C ARG A 139 -24.50 4.87 6.49
N THR A 140 -24.73 3.61 6.14
CA THR A 140 -25.92 3.21 5.35
C THR A 140 -27.19 3.00 6.19
N LEU A 141 -27.04 2.68 7.48
CA LEU A 141 -28.16 2.50 8.42
C LEU A 141 -29.04 3.76 8.61
N PRO A 142 -28.49 4.98 8.83
CA PRO A 142 -29.30 6.18 9.03
C PRO A 142 -30.06 6.60 7.76
N GLU A 143 -29.52 6.38 6.55
CA GLU A 143 -30.26 6.64 5.30
C GLU A 143 -31.45 5.69 5.14
N ARG A 144 -31.27 4.38 5.35
CA ARG A 144 -32.39 3.42 5.29
C ARG A 144 -33.47 3.75 6.31
N LEU A 145 -33.10 4.10 7.54
CA LEU A 145 -34.05 4.49 8.59
C LEU A 145 -34.82 5.78 8.25
N ARG A 146 -34.17 6.74 7.59
CA ARG A 146 -34.83 7.98 7.13
C ARG A 146 -35.87 7.70 6.05
N ILE A 147 -35.54 6.84 5.09
CA ILE A 147 -36.44 6.42 4.00
C ILE A 147 -37.63 5.62 4.55
N SER A 148 -37.39 4.69 5.48
CA SER A 148 -38.47 3.93 6.14
C SER A 148 -39.41 4.81 6.97
N ARG A 149 -38.90 5.83 7.68
CA ARG A 149 -39.75 6.80 8.39
C ARG A 149 -40.59 7.67 7.43
N GLN A 150 -40.03 8.10 6.29
CA GLN A 150 -40.81 8.83 5.29
C GLN A 150 -41.93 7.98 4.71
N GLN A 151 -41.66 6.71 4.35
CA GLN A 151 -42.70 5.80 3.85
C GLN A 151 -43.77 5.45 4.89
N ALA A 152 -43.41 5.35 6.18
CA ALA A 152 -44.37 5.15 7.25
C ALA A 152 -45.25 6.40 7.51
N GLY A 153 -44.72 7.61 7.27
CA GLY A 153 -45.48 8.86 7.39
C GLY A 153 -46.49 9.09 6.26
N THR A 154 -46.28 8.51 5.07
CA THR A 154 -47.18 8.68 3.91
C THR A 154 -48.35 7.68 3.89
N ARG A 155 -48.35 6.66 4.75
CA ARG A 155 -49.47 5.70 4.90
C ARG A 155 -50.37 6.05 6.09
N ARG A 156 -50.86 7.28 6.18
CA ARG A 156 -52.10 7.53 6.93
C ARG A 156 -53.27 7.39 5.95
N PRO A 157 -54.04 6.30 6.01
CA PRO A 157 -55.29 6.22 5.27
C PRO A 157 -56.26 7.27 5.83
N PHE A 158 -56.95 7.97 4.93
CA PHE A 158 -58.20 8.66 5.21
C PHE A 158 -59.25 7.67 5.70
#